data_AF-A0A967SNU7-F1
#
_entry.id   AF-A0A967SNU7-F1
#
_cell.length_a   1.000
_cell.length_b   1.000
_cell.length_c   1.000
_cell.angle_alpha   90.00
_cell.angle_beta   90.00
_cell.angle_gamma   90.00
#
_symmetry.space_group_name_H-M   'P 1'
#
loop_
_entity.id
_entity.type
_entity.pdbx_description
1 polymer ?
#
loop_
_entity_poly.entity_id
_entity_poly.type
_entity_poly.pdbx_seq_one_letter_code
_entity_poly.pdbx_strand_id
1 'polypeptide(L)' 'MAHPASEETIDLVKEIFSSYLKEHNQRQTPERFMVLEEIYRADGHFDADDIFFNMKEGGTRVSRAT' A
#
# COMPACT_ATOMS: atom_id res chain seq x y z
N MET A 1 -4.63 16.29 10.15
CA MET A 1 -3.76 15.19 10.56
C MET A 1 -4.36 13.97 9.90
N ALA A 2 -3.63 13.32 8.99
CA ALA A 2 -4.14 12.09 8.36
C ALA A 2 -4.10 11.00 9.43
N HIS A 3 -5.19 10.27 9.60
CA HIS A 3 -5.31 9.17 10.56
C HIS A 3 -5.36 7.86 9.78
N PRO A 4 -4.94 6.74 10.39
CA PRO A 4 -5.05 5.43 9.76
C PRO A 4 -6.50 5.14 9.34
N ALA A 5 -6.66 4.60 8.14
CA ALA A 5 -7.96 4.22 7.60
C ALA A 5 -8.54 3.01 8.33
N SER A 6 -9.87 2.86 8.31
CA SER A 6 -10.54 1.66 8.81
C SER A 6 -10.27 0.46 7.90
N GLU A 7 -10.39 -0.75 8.44
CA GLU A 7 -10.21 -1.99 7.66
C GLU A 7 -11.17 -2.07 6.46
N GLU A 8 -12.44 -1.67 6.65
CA GLU A 8 -13.44 -1.59 5.58
C GLU A 8 -13.00 -0.67 4.44
N THR A 9 -12.33 0.44 4.76
CA THR A 9 -11.81 1.38 3.75
C THR A 9 -10.64 0.76 2.99
N ILE A 10 -9.74 0.07 3.69
CA ILE A 10 -8.59 -0.60 3.09
C ILE A 10 -9.06 -1.68 2.11
N ASP A 11 -10.04 -2.48 2.48
CA ASP A 11 -10.62 -3.52 1.61
C ASP A 11 -11.27 -2.91 0.37
N LEU A 12 -12.12 -1.88 0.54
CA LEU A 12 -12.76 -1.18 -0.57
C LEU A 12 -11.71 -0.61 -1.55
N VAL A 13 -10.65 0.01 -1.03
CA VAL A 13 -9.60 0.59 -1.85
C VAL A 13 -8.79 -0.49 -2.57
N LYS A 14 -8.54 -1.64 -1.95
CA LYS A 14 -7.91 -2.80 -2.60
C LYS A 14 -8.75 -3.29 -3.78
N GLU A 15 -10.08 -3.33 -3.65
CA GLU A 15 -10.99 -3.70 -4.75
C GLU A 15 -10.97 -2.69 -5.90
N ILE A 16 -11.03 -1.39 -5.58
CA ILE A 16 -10.93 -0.30 -6.56
C ILE A 16 -9.59 -0.39 -7.31
N PHE A 17 -8.49 -0.55 -6.58
CA PHE A 17 -7.16 -0.64 -7.17
C PHE A 17 -7.00 -1.91 -8.01
N SER A 18 -7.53 -3.04 -7.56
CA SER A 18 -7.57 -4.29 -8.32
C SER A 18 -8.26 -4.10 -9.68
N SER A 19 -9.43 -3.45 -9.66
CA SER A 19 -10.21 -3.14 -10.86
C SER A 19 -9.47 -2.21 -11.81
N TYR A 20 -8.85 -1.15 -11.27
CA TYR A 20 -8.03 -0.21 -12.02
C TYR A 20 -6.86 -0.91 -12.72
N LEU A 21 -6.08 -1.74 -12.00
CA LEU A 21 -4.97 -2.48 -12.59
C LEU A 21 -5.42 -3.37 -13.75
N LYS A 22 -6.55 -4.06 -13.58
CA LYS A 22 -7.12 -4.94 -14.60
C LYS A 22 -7.56 -4.17 -15.85
N GLU A 23 -8.27 -3.05 -15.69
CA GLU A 23 -8.70 -2.19 -16.79
C GLU A 23 -7.51 -1.66 -17.60
N HIS A 24 -6.41 -1.35 -16.91
CA HIS A 24 -5.19 -0.82 -17.53
C HIS A 24 -4.17 -1.89 -17.94
N ASN A 25 -4.52 -3.18 -17.93
CA ASN A 25 -3.63 -4.31 -18.24
C ASN A 25 -2.32 -4.31 -17.43
N GLN A 26 -2.36 -3.80 -16.19
CA GLN A 26 -1.25 -3.79 -15.27
C GLN A 26 -1.27 -5.05 -14.39
N ARG A 27 -0.08 -5.56 -14.05
CA ARG A 27 0.05 -6.73 -13.19
C ARG A 27 -0.41 -6.41 -11.78
N GLN A 28 -1.23 -7.30 -11.24
CA GLN A 28 -1.57 -7.37 -9.83
C GLN A 28 -0.48 -8.16 -9.12
N THR A 29 0.39 -7.47 -8.37
CA THR A 29 1.45 -8.11 -7.59
C THR A 29 1.20 -7.86 -6.10
N PRO A 30 1.54 -8.80 -5.21
CA PRO A 30 1.39 -8.61 -3.78
C PRO A 30 2.05 -7.32 -3.28
N GLU A 31 3.21 -6.96 -3.82
CA GLU A 31 3.97 -5.77 -3.43
C GLU A 31 3.17 -4.49 -3.64
N ARG A 32 2.44 -4.38 -4.75
CA ARG A 32 1.58 -3.22 -5.01
C ARG A 32 0.46 -3.08 -3.98
N PHE A 33 -0.11 -4.19 -3.51
CA PHE A 33 -1.15 -4.15 -2.47
C PHE A 33 -0.57 -3.90 -1.08
N MET A 34 0.64 -4.40 -0.80
CA MET A 34 1.32 -4.13 0.46
C MET A 34 1.69 -2.65 0.59
N VAL A 35 2.21 -2.02 -0.47
CA VAL A 35 2.46 -0.57 -0.48
C VAL A 35 1.17 0.22 -0.30
N LEU A 36 0.10 -0.16 -1.00
CA LEU A 36 -1.20 0.50 -0.87
C LEU A 36 -1.74 0.40 0.56
N GLU A 37 -1.65 -0.77 1.18
CA GLU A 37 -2.07 -0.96 2.56
C GLU A 37 -1.25 -0.12 3.54
N GLU A 38 0.08 -0.08 3.38
CA GLU A 38 0.97 0.72 4.22
C GLU A 38 0.62 2.21 4.13
N ILE A 39 0.33 2.72 2.93
CA ILE A 39 -0.10 4.12 2.71
C ILE A 39 -1.39 4.44 3.48
N TYR A 40 -2.35 3.52 3.50
CA TYR A 40 -3.64 3.74 4.18
C TYR A 40 -3.57 3.48 5.69
N ARG A 41 -2.56 2.74 6.16
CA ARG A 41 -2.28 2.54 7.59
C ARG A 41 -1.36 3.63 8.18
N ALA A 42 -0.69 4.41 7.35
CA ALA A 42 0.18 5.48 7.80
C ALA A 42 -0.58 6.57 8.59
N ASP A 43 -0.03 6.98 9.73
CA ASP A 43 -0.52 8.10 10.51
C ASP A 43 0.27 9.36 10.14
N GLY A 44 -0.40 10.34 9.53
CA GLY A 44 0.21 11.58 9.08
C GLY A 44 0.82 11.55 7.67
N HIS A 45 1.83 12.39 7.47
CA HIS A 45 2.57 12.45 6.20
C HIS A 45 3.75 11.50 6.28
N PHE A 46 4.06 10.86 5.17
CA PHE A 46 5.19 9.94 5.01
C PHE A 46 5.93 10.27 3.73
N ASP A 47 7.20 9.89 3.67
CA ASP A 47 7.98 9.82 2.45
C ASP A 47 8.16 8.36 1.97
N ALA A 48 8.90 8.17 0.87
CA ALA A 48 9.13 6.84 0.31
C ALA A 48 10.05 5.97 1.19
N ASP A 49 10.97 6.58 1.92
CA ASP A 49 11.87 5.85 2.83
C ASP A 49 11.10 5.37 4.06
N ASP A 50 10.17 6.17 4.60
CA ASP A 50 9.28 5.79 5.70
C ASP A 50 8.51 4.50 5.36
N ILE A 51 7.87 4.44 4.19
CA ILE A 51 7.13 3.26 3.71
C ILE A 51 8.07 2.06 3.57
N PHE A 52 9.25 2.26 2.98
CA PHE A 52 10.24 1.19 2.84
C PHE A 52 10.68 0.62 4.19
N PHE A 53 10.94 1.48 5.19
CA PHE A 53 11.34 1.06 6.52
C PHE A 53 10.21 0.30 7.23
N ASN A 54 8.98 0.81 7.22
CA ASN A 54 7.84 0.16 7.85
C ASN A 54 7.58 -1.24 7.27
N MET A 55 7.57 -1.35 5.94
CA MET A 55 7.37 -2.64 5.27
C MET A 55 8.47 -3.65 5.64
N LYS A 56 9.71 -3.18 5.77
CA LYS A 56 10.85 -4.02 6.17
C LYS A 56 10.74 -4.47 7.63
N GLU A 57 10.32 -3.58 8.54
CA GLU A 57 10.06 -3.95 9.94
C GLU A 57 8.92 -4.95 10.07
N GLY A 58 7.88 -4.84 9.23
CA GLY A 58 6.79 -5.81 9.11
C GLY A 58 7.19 -7.17 8.50
N GLY A 59 8.47 -7.38 8.19
CA GLY A 59 8.99 -8.64 7.64
C GLY A 59 8.75 -8.82 6.13
N THR A 60 8.25 -7.80 5.45
CA THR A 60 8.04 -7.83 4.00
C THR A 60 9.38 -7.73 3.26
N ARG A 61 9.58 -8.61 2.27
CA ARG A 61 10.75 -8.55 1.38
C ARG A 61 10.48 -7.62 0.22
N VAL A 62 10.69 -6.32 0.46
CA VAL A 62 10.58 -5.26 -0.56
C VAL A 62 11.95 -4.58 -0.74
N SER A 63 12.22 -4.07 -1.94
CA SER A 63 13.42 -3.27 -2.21
C SER A 63 13.05 -1.79 -2.30
N ARG A 64 14.00 -0.89 -2.13
CA ARG A 64 13.76 0.56 -2.34
C ARG A 64 13.33 0.92 -3.76
N ALA A 65 13.64 0.08 -4.73
CA ALA A 65 13.29 0.30 -6.14
C ALA A 65 11.89 -0.21 -6.49
N THR A 66 11.27 -1.00 -5.61
CA THR A 66 9.95 -1.61 -5.78
C THR A 66 8.88 -0.58 -5.48
#